data_AF-K2DNQ7-F1
#
_entry.id   AF-K2DNQ7-F1
#
_cell.length_a   1.000
_cell.length_b   1.000
_cell.length_c   1.000
_cell.angle_alpha   90.00
_cell.angle_beta   90.00
_cell.angle_gamma   90.00
#
_symmetry.space_group_name_H-M   'P 1'
#
loop_
_entity.id
_entity.type
_entity.pdbx_description
1 polymer ?
#
loop_
_entity_poly.entity_id
_entity_poly.type
_entity_poly.pdbx_seq_one_letter_code
_entity_poly.pdbx_strand_id
1 'polypeptide(L)' 'MTDAAEIKAAYTELVKIYLTEVPSFTLMYRPQAFHTVNESVWTNFPHEGDGTDPAVPPLDLTDGYSVAGLYNLTLVK' A
#
# COMPACT_ATOMS: atom_id res chain seq x y z
N MET A 1 11.17 -13.84 15.29
CA MET A 1 12.18 -12.78 15.46
C MET A 1 11.44 -11.47 15.66
N THR A 2 11.73 -10.72 16.72
CA THR A 2 11.11 -9.42 17.02
C THR A 2 12.14 -8.29 17.17
N ASP A 3 13.43 -8.63 17.26
CA ASP A 3 14.51 -7.65 17.28
C ASP A 3 14.81 -7.12 15.87
N ALA A 4 14.90 -5.80 15.74
CA ALA A 4 15.08 -5.14 14.44
C ALA A 4 16.45 -5.44 13.81
N ALA A 5 17.51 -5.61 14.62
CA ALA A 5 18.84 -5.90 14.13
C ALA A 5 18.93 -7.36 13.64
N GLU A 6 18.35 -8.31 14.37
CA GLU A 6 18.23 -9.70 13.93
C GLU A 6 17.45 -9.81 12.62
N ILE A 7 16.31 -9.12 12.51
CA ILE A 7 15.49 -9.09 11.27
C ILE A 7 16.32 -8.57 10.10
N LYS A 8 17.00 -7.43 10.28
CA LYS A 8 17.84 -6.85 9.22
C LYS A 8 18.97 -7.80 8.79
N ALA A 9 19.61 -8.47 9.74
CA ALA A 9 20.66 -9.44 9.45
C ALA A 9 20.11 -10.62 8.63
N ALA A 10 18.95 -11.17 9.03
CA ALA A 10 18.29 -12.25 8.31
C ALA A 10 17.91 -11.85 6.87
N TYR A 11 17.27 -10.68 6.68
CA TYR A 11 16.94 -10.19 5.34
C TYR A 11 18.19 -9.95 4.48
N THR A 12 19.30 -9.52 5.08
CA THR A 12 20.58 -9.34 4.36
C THR A 12 21.08 -10.67 3.79
N GLU A 13 21.04 -11.76 4.58
CA GLU A 13 21.43 -13.09 4.10
C GLU A 13 20.48 -13.62 3.03
N LEU A 14 19.17 -13.42 3.19
CA LEU A 14 18.18 -13.80 2.16
C LEU A 14 18.41 -13.07 0.84
N VAL A 15 18.72 -11.77 0.89
CA VAL A 15 19.02 -10.97 -0.30
C VAL A 15 20.32 -11.44 -0.97
N LYS A 16 21.35 -11.80 -0.20
CA LYS A 16 22.58 -12.39 -0.78
C LYS A 16 22.28 -13.67 -1.55
N ILE A 17 21.46 -14.56 -1.00
CA ILE A 17 21.04 -15.80 -1.70
C ILE A 17 20.27 -15.45 -2.96
N TYR A 18 19.27 -14.55 -2.89
CA TYR A 18 18.47 -14.12 -4.02
C TYR A 18 19.32 -13.55 -5.17
N LEU A 19 20.30 -12.70 -4.85
CA LEU A 19 21.17 -12.07 -5.84
C LEU A 19 22.27 -13.00 -6.39
N THR A 20 22.63 -14.06 -5.66
CA THR A 20 23.65 -15.03 -6.08
C THR A 20 23.04 -16.15 -6.93
N GLU A 21 21.94 -16.73 -6.45
CA GLU A 21 21.29 -17.87 -7.11
C GLU A 21 20.27 -17.45 -8.17
N VAL A 22 19.84 -16.18 -8.15
CA VAL A 22 18.87 -15.56 -9.08
C VAL A 22 17.68 -16.47 -9.40
N PRO A 23 16.94 -16.98 -8.39
CA PRO A 23 15.81 -17.87 -8.62
C PRO A 23 14.65 -17.16 -9.34
N SER A 24 14.63 -15.84 -9.30
CA SER A 24 13.78 -14.96 -10.11
C SER A 24 14.51 -13.63 -10.30
N PHE A 25 14.12 -12.85 -11.32
CA PHE A 25 14.64 -11.50 -11.53
C PHE A 25 13.49 -10.50 -11.43
N THR A 26 13.66 -9.46 -10.61
CA THR A 26 12.65 -8.41 -10.47
C THR A 26 12.90 -7.33 -11.51
N LEU A 27 11.92 -7.07 -12.38
CA LEU A 27 12.04 -6.08 -13.45
C LEU A 27 11.59 -4.68 -13.02
N MET A 28 10.40 -4.58 -12.41
CA MET A 28 9.80 -3.33 -11.98
C MET A 28 8.76 -3.58 -10.89
N TYR A 29 8.46 -2.55 -10.11
CA TYR A 29 7.23 -2.52 -9.31
C TYR A 29 6.05 -2.28 -10.24
N ARG A 30 5.34 -3.35 -10.59
CA ARG A 30 4.07 -3.25 -11.30
C ARG A 30 2.97 -2.90 -10.30
N PRO A 31 2.11 -1.90 -10.57
CA PRO A 31 0.95 -1.64 -9.72
C PRO A 31 0.09 -2.90 -9.60
N GLN A 32 -0.15 -3.35 -8.36
CA GLN A 32 -1.08 -4.45 -8.07
C GLN A 32 -2.52 -4.04 -8.39
N ALA A 33 -2.85 -2.78 -8.10
CA ALA A 33 -4.16 -2.17 -8.34
C ALA A 33 -3.98 -0.76 -8.91
N PHE A 34 -5.00 -0.28 -9.62
CA PHE A 34 -5.09 1.08 -10.11
C PHE A 34 -6.12 1.84 -9.27
N HIS A 35 -5.78 3.03 -8.80
CA HIS A 35 -6.73 3.89 -8.10
C HIS A 35 -7.57 4.66 -9.13
N THR A 36 -8.86 4.35 -9.22
CA THR A 36 -9.81 5.03 -10.09
C THR A 36 -11.16 5.03 -9.42
N VAL A 37 -11.80 6.20 -9.35
CA VAL A 37 -13.06 6.40 -8.63
C VAL A 37 -14.06 7.12 -9.51
N ASN A 38 -15.34 6.97 -9.19
CA ASN A 38 -16.43 7.73 -9.82
C ASN A 38 -16.99 8.71 -8.80
N GLU A 39 -16.92 10.00 -9.12
CA GLU A 39 -17.39 11.06 -8.21
C GLU A 39 -18.77 11.62 -8.55
N SER A 40 -19.62 10.86 -9.26
CA SER A 40 -20.97 11.33 -9.60
C SER A 40 -21.95 11.26 -8.43
N VAL A 41 -21.67 10.42 -7.42
CA VAL A 41 -22.54 10.23 -6.23
C VAL A 41 -21.77 10.53 -4.95
N TRP A 42 -20.54 10.03 -4.83
CA TRP A 42 -19.68 10.22 -3.66
C TRP A 42 -18.38 10.88 -4.07
N THR A 43 -17.86 11.80 -3.28
CA THR A 43 -16.58 12.47 -3.49
C THR A 43 -15.71 12.33 -2.25
N ASN A 44 -14.48 12.87 -2.29
CA ASN A 44 -13.51 12.85 -1.22
C ASN A 44 -12.96 11.43 -0.95
N PHE A 45 -12.77 10.65 -2.02
CA PHE A 45 -12.04 9.39 -1.94
C PHE A 45 -10.57 9.65 -1.57
N PRO A 46 -9.95 8.76 -0.77
CA PRO A 46 -8.60 8.99 -0.33
C PRO A 46 -7.61 8.95 -1.50
N HIS A 47 -6.55 9.73 -1.41
CA HIS A 47 -5.44 9.70 -2.36
C HIS A 47 -4.17 10.25 -1.70
N GLU A 48 -3.02 10.09 -2.36
CA GLU A 48 -1.79 10.66 -1.85
C GLU A 48 -1.92 12.19 -1.68
N GLY A 49 -1.63 12.68 -0.47
CA GLY A 49 -1.67 14.11 -0.15
C GLY A 49 -3.06 14.71 0.06
N ASP A 50 -4.09 13.89 0.25
CA ASP A 50 -5.47 14.33 0.54
C ASP A 50 -5.66 15.00 1.92
N GLY A 51 -4.64 14.95 2.79
CA GLY A 51 -4.66 15.55 4.13
C GLY A 51 -5.35 14.69 5.19
N THR A 52 -5.67 13.42 4.91
CA THR A 52 -6.17 12.48 5.92
C THR A 52 -5.13 12.24 7.03
N ASP A 53 -5.58 12.29 8.29
CA ASP A 53 -4.76 12.02 9.47
C ASP A 53 -5.51 11.09 10.45
N PRO A 54 -5.11 9.82 10.61
CA PRO A 54 -3.99 9.17 9.93
C PRO A 54 -4.24 9.01 8.42
N ALA A 55 -3.17 8.95 7.65
CA ALA A 55 -3.23 8.76 6.20
C ALA A 55 -3.99 7.46 5.85
N VAL A 56 -4.94 7.55 4.92
CA VAL A 56 -5.70 6.39 4.44
C VAL A 56 -5.12 5.88 3.11
N PRO A 57 -4.57 4.66 3.04
CA PRO A 57 -3.99 4.14 1.80
C PRO A 57 -5.07 3.84 0.75
N PRO A 58 -5.08 4.50 -0.42
CA PRO A 58 -6.13 4.34 -1.43
C PRO A 58 -6.19 2.95 -2.08
N LEU A 59 -5.08 2.21 -2.07
CA LEU A 59 -4.99 0.87 -2.65
C LEU A 59 -5.27 -0.26 -1.65
N ASP A 60 -5.61 0.07 -0.40
CA ASP A 60 -5.88 -0.89 0.68
C ASP A 60 -7.30 -0.77 1.24
N LEU A 61 -8.23 -0.23 0.44
CA LEU A 61 -9.63 -0.06 0.81
C LEU A 61 -10.47 -1.36 0.77
N THR A 62 -9.85 -2.50 0.46
CA THR A 62 -10.51 -3.82 0.48
C THR A 62 -9.99 -4.73 1.58
N ASP A 63 -8.72 -4.60 1.98
CA ASP A 63 -8.05 -5.61 2.80
C ASP A 63 -7.73 -5.11 4.22
N GLY A 64 -7.69 -3.79 4.45
CA GLY A 64 -7.43 -3.22 5.79
C GLY A 64 -8.13 -1.89 6.11
N TYR A 65 -8.10 -0.92 5.19
CA TYR A 65 -8.46 0.48 5.48
C TYR A 65 -9.84 0.91 4.99
N SER A 66 -10.68 -0.03 4.58
CA SER A 66 -12.02 0.23 4.01
C SER A 66 -12.86 1.18 4.87
N VAL A 67 -13.03 0.85 6.16
CA VAL A 67 -13.88 1.62 7.08
C VAL A 67 -13.34 3.03 7.31
N ALA A 68 -12.02 3.20 7.40
CA ALA A 68 -11.40 4.51 7.54
C ALA A 68 -11.65 5.38 6.30
N GLY A 69 -11.55 4.80 5.09
CA GLY A 69 -11.87 5.49 3.84
C GLY A 69 -13.34 5.92 3.77
N LEU A 70 -14.28 5.08 4.23
CA LEU A 70 -15.71 5.40 4.22
C LEU A 70 -16.07 6.62 5.09
N TYR A 71 -15.35 6.87 6.20
CA TYR A 71 -15.63 8.02 7.06
C TYR A 71 -15.37 9.37 6.40
N ASN A 72 -14.54 9.41 5.36
CA ASN A 72 -14.18 10.65 4.67
C ASN A 72 -15.05 10.93 3.44
N LEU A 73 -15.83 9.96 2.95
CA LEU A 73 -16.65 10.16 1.76
C LEU A 73 -17.77 11.17 2.00
N THR A 74 -18.03 12.00 1.00
CA THR A 74 -19.09 13.02 1.04
C THR A 74 -20.06 12.81 -0.11
N LEU A 75 -21.37 12.89 0.17
CA LEU A 75 -22.40 12.79 -0.85
C LEU A 75 -22.40 14.07 -1.71
N VAL A 76 -22.42 13.90 -3.04
CA VAL A 76 -22.60 15.02 -3.99
C VAL A 76 -24.00 15.60 -3.82
N LYS A 77 -24.12 16.94 -3.79
CA LYS A 77 -25.41 17.65 -3.65
C LYS A 77 -26.13 17.81 -4.98
#